data_AF-A0A1Q9RU58-F1
#
_entry.id   AF-A0A1Q9RU58-F1
#
_cell.length_a   1.000
_cell.length_b   1.000
_cell.length_c   1.000
_cell.angle_alpha   90.00
_cell.angle_beta   90.00
_cell.angle_gamma   90.00
#
_symmetry.space_group_name_H-M   'P 1'
#
loop_
_entity.id
_entity.type
_entity.pdbx_description
1 polymer ?
#
loop_
_entity_poly.entity_id
_entity_poly.type
_entity_poly.pdbx_seq_one_letter_code
_entity_poly.pdbx_strand_id
1 'polypeptide(L)'
;MNEFIKFEGYYVEYGPGGGVNVGTPSTHITLGNGTTVEIPTPFMRIDRNLAITPAIVPDGESALRIDFTRWSPLRFGTDLTAGFPFNFPTQDLAVRVARAFDADPRTSWRDTPDAIGTWLRAWVADNEQDLSLPPGGAR
;
A
#
# COMPACT_ATOMS: atom_id res chain seq x y z
N MET A 1 9.26 -22.99 -14.60
CA MET A 1 9.69 -22.06 -13.54
C MET A 1 8.41 -21.63 -12.86
N ASN A 2 8.22 -21.94 -11.57
CA ASN A 2 6.99 -21.55 -10.90
C ASN A 2 7.15 -20.12 -10.42
N GLU A 3 6.38 -19.21 -11.00
CA GLU A 3 6.29 -17.82 -10.56
C GLU A 3 5.40 -17.78 -9.32
N PHE A 4 6.00 -17.43 -8.18
CA PHE A 4 5.27 -17.21 -6.93
C PHE A 4 5.38 -15.74 -6.56
N ILE A 5 4.27 -15.17 -6.10
CA ILE A 5 4.27 -13.85 -5.46
C ILE A 5 4.50 -14.07 -3.96
N LYS A 6 5.58 -13.49 -3.43
CA LYS A 6 5.90 -13.54 -2.00
C LYS A 6 5.37 -12.27 -1.32
N PHE A 7 4.50 -12.46 -0.33
CA PHE A 7 4.07 -11.40 0.58
C PHE A 7 4.77 -11.50 1.92
N GLU A 8 5.04 -10.36 2.52
CA GLU A 8 5.47 -10.23 3.90
C GLU A 8 4.25 -9.91 4.78
N GLY A 9 4.20 -10.48 5.98
CA GLY A 9 3.19 -10.18 7.01
C GLY A 9 3.81 -9.57 8.27
N TYR A 10 5.11 -9.29 8.24
CA TYR A 10 5.86 -8.67 9.31
C TYR A 10 7.06 -7.93 8.74
N TYR A 11 7.55 -6.95 9.48
CA TYR A 11 8.82 -6.30 9.22
C TYR A 11 9.75 -6.47 10.42
N VAL A 12 11.04 -6.37 10.14
CA VAL A 12 12.10 -6.39 11.15
C VAL A 12 12.92 -5.12 10.96
N GLU A 13 13.06 -4.36 12.04
CA GLU A 13 13.89 -3.16 12.09
C GLU A 13 14.97 -3.32 13.16
N TYR A 14 16.20 -2.97 12.78
CA TYR A 14 17.33 -2.98 13.69
C TYR A 14 17.55 -1.57 14.24
N GLY A 15 17.38 -1.43 15.55
CA GLY A 15 17.56 -0.16 16.26
C GLY A 15 19.03 0.13 16.60
N PRO A 16 19.36 1.40 16.91
CA PRO A 16 20.67 1.75 17.46
C PRO A 16 20.95 0.94 18.74
N GLY A 17 22.12 0.31 18.82
CA GLY A 17 22.50 -0.54 19.95
C GLY A 17 22.18 -2.04 19.80
N GLY A 18 21.75 -2.49 18.62
CA GLY A 18 21.55 -3.91 18.32
C GLY A 18 20.18 -4.46 18.73
N GLY A 19 19.25 -3.60 19.15
CA GLY A 19 17.87 -3.97 19.41
C GLY A 19 17.16 -4.41 18.13
N VAL A 20 16.34 -5.46 18.22
CA VAL A 20 15.52 -5.95 17.10
C VAL A 20 14.06 -5.63 17.41
N ASN A 21 13.44 -4.83 16.55
CA ASN A 21 12.01 -4.58 16.57
C ASN A 21 11.35 -5.42 15.48
N VAL A 22 10.33 -6.20 15.86
CA VAL A 22 9.49 -6.94 14.93
C VAL A 22 8.10 -6.34 15.01
N GLY A 23 7.54 -5.95 13.88
CA GLY A 23 6.20 -5.38 13.79
C GLY A 23 5.40 -5.98 12.66
N THR A 24 4.08 -5.81 12.71
CA THR A 24 3.16 -6.24 11.67
C THR A 24 2.25 -5.08 11.33
N PRO A 25 2.21 -4.63 10.06
CA PRO A 25 1.16 -3.73 9.62
C PRO A 25 -0.17 -4.48 9.71
N SER A 26 -1.13 -3.94 10.46
CA SER A 26 -2.48 -4.50 10.56
C SER A 26 -3.49 -3.56 9.91
N THR A 27 -4.55 -4.12 9.33
CA THR A 27 -5.72 -3.36 8.89
C THR A 27 -6.96 -3.78 9.67
N HIS A 28 -7.84 -2.82 9.93
CA HIS A 28 -9.13 -3.03 10.57
C HIS A 28 -10.23 -2.96 9.51
N ILE A 29 -11.03 -4.00 9.39
CA ILE A 29 -12.08 -4.10 8.38
C ILE A 29 -13.39 -4.45 9.04
N THR A 30 -14.42 -3.65 8.78
CA THR A 30 -15.79 -3.92 9.20
C THR A 30 -16.48 -4.78 8.13
N LEU A 31 -16.93 -5.96 8.55
CA LEU A 31 -17.68 -6.92 7.73
C LEU A 31 -19.14 -6.46 7.54
N GLY A 32 -19.87 -7.10 6.61
CA GLY A 32 -21.28 -6.79 6.35
C GLY A 32 -22.17 -6.87 7.61
N ASN A 33 -21.83 -7.76 8.54
CA ASN A 33 -22.57 -7.94 9.79
C ASN A 33 -22.23 -6.90 10.88
N GLY A 34 -21.37 -5.92 10.58
CA GLY A 34 -20.92 -4.90 11.52
C GLY A 34 -19.75 -5.30 12.42
N THR A 35 -19.25 -6.54 12.34
CA THR A 35 -18.06 -6.98 13.09
C THR A 35 -16.82 -6.36 12.48
N THR A 36 -15.98 -5.72 13.30
CA THR A 36 -14.64 -5.29 12.89
C THR A 36 -13.62 -6.35 13.23
N VAL A 37 -12.88 -6.80 12.21
CA VAL A 37 -11.77 -7.74 12.35
C VAL A 37 -10.45 -7.01 12.10
N GLU A 38 -9.42 -7.39 12.86
CA GLU A 38 -8.04 -6.98 12.63
C GLU A 38 -7.30 -8.13 11.95
N ILE A 39 -6.60 -7.84 10.86
CA ILE A 39 -5.74 -8.82 10.19
C ILE A 39 -4.37 -8.23 9.86
N PRO A 40 -3.31 -9.05 9.85
CA PRO A 40 -2.05 -8.70 9.23
C PRO A 40 -2.25 -8.34 7.75
N THR A 41 -1.79 -7.16 7.36
CA THR A 41 -1.82 -6.68 5.99
C THR A 41 -0.66 -7.31 5.22
N PRO A 42 -0.89 -8.21 4.24
CA PRO A 42 0.17 -8.70 3.38
C PRO A 42 0.72 -7.55 2.55
N PHE A 43 2.04 -7.43 2.43
CA PHE A 43 2.64 -6.36 1.64
C PHE A 43 3.83 -6.84 0.82
N MET A 44 4.14 -6.07 -0.22
CA MET A 44 5.37 -6.19 -0.99
C MET A 44 6.20 -4.95 -0.74
N ARG A 45 7.41 -5.17 -0.23
CA ARG A 45 8.34 -4.12 0.15
C ARG A 45 8.87 -3.39 -1.08
N ILE A 46 8.84 -2.06 -1.04
CA ILE A 46 9.55 -1.19 -2.02
C ILE A 46 10.93 -0.86 -1.47
N ASP A 47 11.01 -0.44 -0.21
CA ASP A 47 12.25 -0.08 0.49
C ASP A 47 12.16 -0.33 2.01
N ARG A 48 12.93 0.41 2.82
CA ARG A 48 13.01 0.22 4.28
C ARG A 48 11.67 0.41 4.99
N ASN A 49 10.86 1.39 4.58
CA ASN A 49 9.63 1.78 5.27
C ASN A 49 8.45 1.98 4.32
N LEU A 50 8.64 1.73 3.03
CA LEU A 50 7.61 1.86 2.01
C LEU A 50 7.30 0.51 1.34
N ALA A 51 6.01 0.26 1.11
CA ALA A 51 5.48 -0.96 0.50
C ALA A 51 4.22 -0.66 -0.31
N ILE A 52 3.73 -1.70 -1.00
CA ILE A 52 2.35 -1.77 -1.51
C ILE A 52 1.65 -3.01 -0.96
N THR A 53 0.35 -2.90 -0.73
CA THR A 53 -0.53 -3.99 -0.29
C THR A 53 -1.65 -4.19 -1.30
N PRO A 54 -2.12 -5.43 -1.55
CA PRO A 54 -3.39 -5.64 -2.23
C PRO A 54 -4.53 -4.99 -1.43
N ALA A 55 -5.61 -4.64 -2.12
CA ALA A 55 -6.83 -4.18 -1.46
C ALA A 55 -7.42 -5.32 -0.63
N ILE A 56 -7.83 -5.00 0.60
CA ILE A 56 -8.50 -5.95 1.48
C ILE A 56 -9.87 -5.38 1.81
N VAL A 57 -10.90 -6.11 1.42
CA VAL A 57 -12.29 -5.64 1.50
C VAL A 57 -13.17 -6.69 2.19
N PRO A 58 -14.27 -6.27 2.83
CA PRO A 58 -15.27 -7.22 3.30
C PRO A 58 -15.87 -7.97 2.11
N ASP A 59 -16.15 -9.25 2.32
CA ASP A 59 -16.81 -10.13 1.38
C ASP A 59 -18.04 -10.75 2.07
N GLY A 60 -19.19 -10.10 1.88
CA GLY A 60 -20.42 -10.43 2.58
C GLY A 60 -20.33 -10.22 4.11
N GLU A 61 -21.06 -11.07 4.84
CA GLU A 61 -21.31 -10.90 6.28
C GLU A 61 -20.15 -11.36 7.16
N SER A 62 -19.33 -12.30 6.71
CA SER A 62 -18.39 -13.03 7.57
C SER A 62 -17.01 -13.29 6.96
N ALA A 63 -16.75 -12.84 5.73
CA ALA A 63 -15.49 -13.10 5.05
C ALA A 63 -14.77 -11.81 4.64
N LEU A 64 -13.49 -11.97 4.36
CA LEU A 64 -12.61 -10.96 3.80
C LEU A 64 -12.10 -11.45 2.46
N ARG A 65 -11.98 -10.54 1.51
CA ARG A 65 -11.34 -10.79 0.22
C ARG A 65 -10.08 -9.97 0.11
N ILE A 66 -8.96 -10.65 -0.18
CA ILE A 66 -7.72 -10.03 -0.62
C ILE A 66 -7.77 -9.96 -2.15
N ASP A 67 -7.81 -8.76 -2.69
CA ASP A 67 -8.02 -8.48 -4.10
C ASP A 67 -6.71 -8.02 -4.76
N PHE A 68 -6.07 -8.93 -5.49
CA PHE A 68 -4.81 -8.69 -6.19
C PHE A 68 -4.96 -7.88 -7.49
N THR A 69 -6.18 -7.47 -7.86
CA THR A 69 -6.41 -6.56 -8.99
C THR A 69 -6.31 -5.09 -8.59
N ARG A 70 -6.18 -4.81 -7.28
CA ARG A 70 -6.13 -3.47 -6.71
C ARG A 70 -5.04 -3.37 -5.67
N TRP A 71 -4.26 -2.30 -5.72
CA TRP A 71 -3.05 -2.12 -4.92
C TRP A 71 -3.03 -0.76 -4.26
N SER A 72 -2.62 -0.68 -3.01
CA SER A 72 -2.51 0.57 -2.25
C SER A 72 -1.11 0.74 -1.68
N PRO A 73 -0.52 1.95 -1.74
CA PRO A 73 0.69 2.28 -1.00
C PRO A 73 0.52 2.07 0.52
N LEU A 74 1.62 1.69 1.17
CA LEU A 74 1.69 1.45 2.60
C LEU A 74 3.02 1.99 3.12
N ARG A 75 2.97 2.82 4.15
CA ARG A 75 4.13 3.13 4.99
C ARG A 75 4.10 2.27 6.24
N PHE A 76 5.24 1.69 6.59
CA PHE A 76 5.41 0.82 7.75
C PHE A 76 6.74 1.10 8.46
N GLY A 77 6.87 0.61 9.69
CA GLY A 77 8.06 0.78 10.53
C GLY A 77 7.69 1.25 11.94
N THR A 78 8.70 1.37 12.81
CA THR A 78 8.48 1.77 14.22
C THR A 78 7.88 3.16 14.36
N ASP A 79 8.20 4.07 13.43
CA ASP A 79 7.80 5.48 13.53
C ASP A 79 6.36 5.72 13.08
N LEU A 80 5.91 4.97 12.07
CA LEU A 80 4.58 5.11 11.47
C LEU A 80 4.19 3.86 10.70
N THR A 81 2.97 3.40 10.94
CA THR A 81 2.25 2.51 10.03
C THR A 81 1.01 3.25 9.52
N ALA A 82 0.91 3.45 8.21
CA ALA A 82 -0.19 4.18 7.58
C ALA A 82 -0.46 3.63 6.17
N GLY A 83 -1.72 3.27 5.92
CA GLY A 83 -2.18 2.85 4.60
C GLY A 83 -2.65 4.04 3.78
N PHE A 84 -2.43 4.00 2.47
CA PHE A 84 -2.94 5.00 1.56
C PHE A 84 -4.44 4.77 1.30
N PRO A 85 -5.27 5.82 1.31
CA PRO A 85 -6.74 5.68 1.26
C PRO A 85 -7.28 5.32 -0.13
N PHE A 86 -6.44 5.25 -1.15
CA PHE A 86 -6.82 4.98 -2.54
C PHE A 86 -6.14 3.71 -3.07
N ASN A 87 -6.85 2.99 -3.94
CA ASN A 87 -6.35 1.79 -4.59
C ASN A 87 -6.13 2.05 -6.09
N PHE A 88 -5.14 1.37 -6.65
CA PHE A 88 -4.68 1.47 -8.02
C PHE A 88 -4.79 0.13 -8.75
N PRO A 89 -5.10 0.12 -10.06
CA PRO A 89 -5.30 -1.11 -10.83
C PRO A 89 -4.04 -1.94 -11.06
N THR A 90 -2.85 -1.38 -10.86
CA THR A 90 -1.58 -2.06 -11.10
C THR A 90 -0.58 -1.82 -9.96
N GLN A 91 0.32 -2.79 -9.77
CA GLN A 91 1.44 -2.67 -8.83
C GLN A 91 2.37 -1.51 -9.20
N ASP A 92 2.71 -1.38 -10.48
CA ASP A 92 3.62 -0.33 -10.97
C ASP A 92 3.11 1.07 -10.62
N LEU A 93 1.82 1.33 -10.86
CA LEU A 93 1.22 2.63 -10.52
C LEU A 93 1.22 2.86 -9.01
N ALA A 94 0.87 1.85 -8.21
CA ALA A 94 0.93 1.95 -6.76
C ALA A 94 2.36 2.26 -6.27
N VAL A 95 3.40 1.65 -6.85
CA VAL A 95 4.81 1.92 -6.50
C VAL A 95 5.20 3.35 -6.87
N ARG A 96 4.82 3.83 -8.05
CA ARG A 96 5.10 5.20 -8.50
C ARG A 96 4.45 6.22 -7.58
N VAL A 97 3.17 6.03 -7.25
CA VAL A 97 2.45 6.88 -6.30
C VAL A 97 3.09 6.83 -4.93
N ALA A 98 3.41 5.64 -4.41
CA ALA A 98 4.05 5.47 -3.12
C ALA A 98 5.32 6.30 -3.00
N ARG A 99 6.22 6.18 -4.00
CA ARG A 99 7.48 6.92 -4.04
C ARG A 99 7.28 8.42 -4.18
N ALA A 100 6.36 8.85 -5.05
CA ALA A 100 6.10 10.26 -5.28
C ALA A 100 5.52 10.93 -4.02
N PHE A 101 4.57 10.26 -3.35
CA PHE A 101 3.96 10.78 -2.13
C PHE A 101 4.96 10.81 -0.97
N ASP A 102 5.80 9.78 -0.83
CA ASP A 102 6.80 9.73 0.24
C ASP A 102 7.91 10.78 0.07
N ALA A 103 8.23 11.15 -1.18
CA ALA A 103 9.27 12.11 -1.50
C ALA A 103 8.79 13.58 -1.53
N ASP A 104 7.48 13.84 -1.62
CA ASP A 104 6.95 15.21 -1.68
C ASP A 104 6.97 15.83 -0.26
N PRO A 105 7.77 16.89 -0.01
CA PRO A 105 7.89 17.50 1.31
C PRO A 105 6.62 18.22 1.78
N ARG A 106 5.62 18.39 0.90
CA ARG A 106 4.35 19.06 1.21
C ARG A 106 3.28 18.08 1.70
N THR A 107 3.53 16.78 1.63
CA THR A 107 2.58 15.74 2.03
C THR A 107 3.05 14.99 3.25
N SER A 108 2.09 14.39 3.96
CA SER A 108 2.32 13.54 5.10
C SER A 108 1.42 12.31 5.05
N TRP A 109 1.96 11.15 5.43
CA TRP A 109 1.18 9.93 5.60
C TRP A 109 0.13 10.00 6.73
N ARG A 110 0.11 11.09 7.51
CA ARG A 110 -0.93 11.39 8.49
C ARG A 110 -1.99 12.38 7.97
N ASP A 111 -1.87 12.83 6.73
CA ASP A 111 -2.84 13.74 6.12
C ASP A 111 -4.21 13.08 6.01
N THR A 112 -5.25 13.91 5.96
CA THR A 112 -6.62 13.42 5.76
C THR A 112 -6.78 12.80 4.37
N PRO A 113 -7.73 11.86 4.19
CA PRO A 113 -8.01 11.31 2.87
C PRO A 113 -8.29 12.37 1.79
N ASP A 114 -8.91 13.49 2.16
CA ASP A 114 -9.19 14.59 1.23
C ASP A 114 -7.93 15.35 0.79
N ALA A 115 -6.99 15.58 1.72
CA ALA A 115 -5.71 16.21 1.40
C ALA A 115 -4.86 15.30 0.50
N ILE A 116 -4.79 14.01 0.84
CA ILE A 116 -4.13 12.99 0.01
C ILE A 116 -4.78 12.91 -1.37
N GLY A 117 -6.12 12.91 -1.43
CA GLY A 117 -6.87 12.87 -2.69
C GLY A 117 -6.66 14.12 -3.55
N THR A 118 -6.47 15.28 -2.92
CA THR A 118 -6.14 16.53 -3.62
C THR A 118 -4.75 16.47 -4.24
N TRP A 119 -3.76 16.02 -3.47
CA TRP A 119 -2.42 15.78 -4.00
C TRP A 119 -2.44 14.76 -5.14
N LEU A 120 -3.16 13.65 -4.98
CA LEU A 120 -3.20 12.58 -5.98
C LEU A 120 -3.76 13.07 -7.32
N ARG A 121 -4.83 13.89 -7.29
CA ARG A 121 -5.38 14.49 -8.50
C ARG A 121 -4.38 15.42 -9.19
N ALA A 122 -3.65 16.23 -8.43
CA ALA A 122 -2.61 17.10 -8.99
C ALA A 122 -1.47 16.28 -9.61
N TRP A 123 -0.99 15.27 -8.88
CA TRP A 123 0.06 14.38 -9.37
C TRP A 123 -0.36 13.62 -10.64
N VAL A 124 -1.60 13.11 -10.69
CA VAL A 124 -2.11 12.45 -11.91
C VAL A 124 -2.15 13.43 -13.08
N ALA A 125 -2.68 14.64 -12.91
CA ALA A 125 -2.74 15.63 -13.98
C ALA A 125 -1.35 15.96 -14.58
N ASP A 126 -0.31 15.98 -13.74
CA ASP A 126 1.07 16.24 -14.16
C ASP A 126 1.75 15.01 -14.80
N ASN A 127 1.18 13.81 -14.63
CA ASN A 127 1.78 12.54 -15.03
C ASN A 127 0.90 11.71 -16.00
N GLU A 128 -0.21 12.26 -16.49
CA GLU A 128 -1.21 11.57 -17.32
C GLU A 128 -0.64 10.95 -18.60
N GLN A 129 0.42 11.53 -19.18
CA GLN A 129 1.10 10.99 -20.37
C GLN A 129 1.88 9.70 -20.09
N ASP A 130 2.21 9.47 -18.83
CA ASP A 130 3.09 8.41 -18.37
C ASP A 130 2.29 7.28 -17.70
N LEU A 131 0.95 7.38 -17.71
CA LEU A 131 0.00 6.34 -17.31
C LEU A 131 -0.44 5.46 -18.48
N SER A 132 -0.16 5.90 -19.72
CA SER A 132 -0.36 5.12 -20.94
C SER A 132 0.96 4.51 -21.41
N LEU A 133 1.02 3.16 -21.40
CA LEU A 133 1.74 2.24 -22.32
C LEU A 133 2.85 1.33 -21.72
N PRO A 134 2.96 0.06 -22.19
CA PRO A 134 2.74 -0.32 -23.59
C PRO A 134 1.60 -1.30 -23.93
N PRO A 135 0.92 -1.09 -25.07
CA PRO A 135 0.34 -2.12 -25.92
C PRO A 135 1.43 -2.46 -26.95
N GLY A 136 2.29 -3.43 -26.66
CA GLY A 136 3.34 -3.79 -27.60
C GLY A 136 4.30 -4.81 -27.05
N GLY A 137 4.02 -6.09 -27.32
CA GLY A 137 5.10 -7.04 -27.48
C GLY A 137 5.94 -6.68 -28.71
N ALA A 138 7.26 -6.72 -28.59
CA ALA A 138 8.22 -7.13 -29.61
C ALA A 138 9.66 -6.88 -29.12
N ARG A 139 10.25 -7.86 -28.43
CA ARG A 139 11.47 -8.59 -28.81
C ARG A 139 11.97 -9.44 -27.65
#